data_AF-W5T5M5-F1
#
_entry.id   AF-W5T5M5-F1
#
_cell.length_a   1.000
_cell.length_b   1.000
_cell.length_c   1.000
_cell.angle_alpha   90.00
_cell.angle_beta   90.00
_cell.angle_gamma   90.00
#
_symmetry.space_group_name_H-M   'P 1'
#
loop_
_entity.id
_entity.type
_entity.pdbx_description
1 polymer ?
#
loop_
_entity_poly.entity_id
_entity_poly.type
_entity_poly.pdbx_seq_one_letter_code
_entity_poly.pdbx_strand_id
1 'polypeptide(L)'
;MRGQPQPQVSHADTTGVIFVIQCVTKLIDSVSKLARVTKEGGSIPIGDANTVGGAADEEVGVNVIIKRVKEIIEVAEKSGVKISTGNAGVDVASGGSPWCCTCYY
;
A
#
# COMPACT_ATOMS: atom_id res chain seq x y z
N MET A 1 -49.51 26.56 -33.91
CA MET A 1 -48.17 26.79 -33.34
C MET A 1 -47.58 25.42 -32.99
N ARG A 2 -46.63 24.90 -33.77
CA ARG A 2 -45.95 23.63 -33.45
C ARG A 2 -44.78 23.97 -32.54
N GLY A 3 -44.86 23.59 -31.26
CA GLY A 3 -43.80 23.79 -30.28
C GLY A 3 -42.53 23.08 -30.72
N GLN A 4 -41.38 23.76 -30.65
CA GLN A 4 -40.10 23.13 -30.93
C GLN A 4 -39.86 21.98 -29.95
N PRO A 5 -39.38 20.81 -30.41
CA PRO A 5 -38.96 19.73 -29.52
C PRO A 5 -37.83 20.25 -28.64
N GLN A 6 -38.00 20.09 -27.31
CA GLN A 6 -36.97 20.47 -26.36
C GLN A 6 -35.68 19.69 -26.66
N PRO A 7 -34.49 20.30 -26.55
CA PRO A 7 -33.24 19.60 -26.77
C PRO A 7 -33.16 18.46 -25.74
N GLN A 8 -33.12 17.21 -26.19
CA GLN A 8 -32.83 16.10 -25.29
C GLN A 8 -31.38 16.25 -24.81
N VAL A 9 -31.22 16.51 -23.51
CA VAL A 9 -29.94 16.40 -22.83
C VAL A 9 -29.60 14.91 -22.70
N SER A 10 -28.49 14.49 -23.29
CA SER A 10 -27.94 13.16 -23.05
C SER A 10 -27.45 13.09 -21.61
N HIS A 11 -28.00 12.18 -20.81
CA HIS A 11 -27.44 11.89 -19.50
C HIS A 11 -26.11 11.14 -19.68
N ALA A 12 -25.03 11.66 -19.10
CA ALA A 12 -23.76 10.97 -19.07
C ALA A 12 -23.87 9.72 -18.17
N ASP A 13 -23.31 8.60 -18.63
CA ASP A 13 -23.16 7.40 -17.80
C ASP A 13 -22.08 7.64 -16.74
N THR A 14 -22.49 7.65 -15.46
CA THR A 14 -21.59 7.89 -14.32
C THR A 14 -21.08 6.60 -13.69
N THR A 15 -21.48 5.43 -14.21
CA THR A 15 -21.15 4.12 -13.65
C THR A 15 -19.64 3.93 -13.52
N GLY A 16 -18.87 4.30 -14.56
CA GLY A 16 -17.41 4.22 -14.53
C GLY A 16 -16.78 5.13 -13.48
N VAL A 17 -17.30 6.36 -13.33
CA VAL A 17 -16.79 7.33 -12.34
C VAL A 17 -17.06 6.83 -10.92
N ILE A 18 -18.26 6.27 -10.66
CA ILE A 18 -18.61 5.69 -9.36
C ILE A 18 -17.69 4.51 -9.02
N PHE A 19 -17.40 3.64 -10.00
CA PHE A 19 -16.48 2.52 -9.80
C PHE A 19 -15.07 2.98 -9.42
N VAL A 20 -14.53 3.98 -10.13
CA VAL A 20 -13.20 4.54 -9.85
C VAL A 20 -13.15 5.16 -8.46
N ILE A 21 -14.15 5.96 -8.07
CA ILE A 21 -14.23 6.58 -6.74
C ILE A 21 -14.21 5.51 -5.65
N GLN A 22 -14.96 4.42 -5.82
CA GLN A 22 -15.00 3.32 -4.85
C GLN A 22 -13.64 2.61 -4.70
N CYS A 23 -12.92 2.35 -5.79
CA CYS A 23 -11.58 1.74 -5.72
C CYS A 23 -10.59 2.65 -5.00
N VAL A 24 -10.53 3.94 -5.38
CA VAL A 24 -9.60 4.90 -4.78
C VAL A 24 -9.86 5.07 -3.29
N THR A 25 -11.13 5.14 -2.88
CA THR A 25 -11.50 5.28 -1.45
C THR A 25 -11.05 4.07 -0.63
N LYS A 26 -11.23 2.85 -1.16
CA LYS A 26 -10.79 1.61 -0.49
C LYS A 26 -9.27 1.52 -0.39
N LEU A 27 -8.55 1.92 -1.43
CA LEU A 27 -7.09 1.93 -1.42
C LEU A 27 -6.55 2.93 -0.38
N ILE A 28 -7.12 4.14 -0.33
CA ILE A 28 -6.75 5.16 0.65
C ILE A 28 -6.97 4.65 2.08
N ASP A 29 -8.10 3.99 2.34
CA ASP A 29 -8.40 3.42 3.66
C ASP A 29 -7.39 2.32 4.06
N SER A 30 -7.09 1.37 3.16
CA SER A 30 -6.09 0.32 3.42
C SER A 30 -4.69 0.88 3.66
N VAL A 31 -4.25 1.85 2.85
CA VAL A 31 -2.94 2.52 3.02
C VAL A 31 -2.89 3.32 4.31
N SER A 32 -3.98 4.02 4.67
CA SER A 32 -4.07 4.77 5.92
C SER A 32 -3.95 3.86 7.15
N LYS A 33 -4.57 2.66 7.10
CA LYS A 33 -4.45 1.67 8.17
C LYS A 33 -3.01 1.16 8.32
N LEU A 34 -2.33 0.87 7.21
CA LEU A 34 -0.91 0.47 7.23
C LEU A 34 -0.01 1.59 7.79
N ALA A 35 -0.26 2.84 7.39
CA ALA A 35 0.46 4.00 7.90
C ALA A 35 0.27 4.24 9.40
N ARG A 36 -0.86 3.82 9.98
CA ARG A 36 -1.08 3.89 11.43
C ARG A 36 -0.23 2.87 12.18
N VAL A 37 -0.21 1.63 11.72
CA VAL A 37 0.58 0.54 12.33
C VAL A 37 2.07 0.86 12.29
N THR A 38 2.57 1.35 11.15
CA THR A 38 4.01 1.64 10.97
C THR A 38 4.51 2.85 11.77
N LYS A 39 3.62 3.70 12.28
CA LYS A 39 3.99 4.81 13.19
C LYS A 39 4.30 4.35 14.61
N GLU A 40 3.86 3.15 15.00
CA GLU A 40 4.04 2.64 16.37
C GLU A 40 5.47 2.20 16.65
N GLY A 41 6.31 1.97 15.62
CA GLY A 41 7.75 1.67 15.77
C GLY A 41 8.59 2.79 16.41
N GLY A 42 7.98 3.96 16.66
CA GLY A 42 8.61 5.05 17.40
C GLY A 42 9.87 5.59 16.70
N SER A 43 10.97 5.68 17.44
CA SER A 43 12.25 6.23 16.96
C SER A 43 13.25 5.16 16.54
N ILE A 44 12.89 3.88 16.52
CA ILE A 44 13.81 2.81 16.15
C ILE A 44 14.03 2.87 14.64
N PRO A 45 15.27 3.10 14.16
CA PRO A 45 15.53 3.12 12.74
C PRO A 45 15.35 1.71 12.14
N ILE A 46 14.86 1.64 10.90
CA ILE A 46 14.80 0.38 10.17
C ILE A 46 16.22 -0.16 10.00
N GLY A 47 16.43 -1.42 10.38
CA GLY A 47 17.76 -2.06 10.33
C GLY A 47 18.66 -1.75 11.52
N ASP A 48 18.11 -1.26 12.64
CA ASP A 48 18.85 -1.10 13.89
C ASP A 48 19.43 -2.45 14.35
N ALA A 49 20.75 -2.57 14.29
CA ALA A 49 21.46 -3.75 14.76
C ALA A 49 21.82 -3.54 16.23
N ASN A 50 20.86 -3.78 17.13
CA ASN A 50 21.10 -3.67 18.56
C ASN A 50 22.17 -4.70 18.99
N THR A 51 23.40 -4.24 19.27
CA THR A 51 24.57 -5.06 19.61
C THR A 51 24.52 -5.65 21.02
N VAL A 52 23.56 -5.24 21.85
CA VAL A 52 23.49 -5.60 23.28
C VAL A 52 22.37 -6.59 23.62
N GLY A 53 21.78 -7.22 22.59
CA GLY A 53 20.69 -8.18 22.74
C GLY A 53 19.67 -7.95 21.65
N GLY A 54 19.63 -8.85 20.67
CA GLY A 54 18.62 -8.81 19.62
C GLY A 54 17.25 -8.94 20.25
N ALA A 55 16.51 -7.83 20.32
CA ALA A 55 15.09 -7.92 20.57
C ALA A 55 14.49 -8.63 19.34
N ALA A 56 13.86 -9.78 19.57
CA ALA A 56 13.03 -10.37 18.52
C ALA A 56 11.94 -9.36 18.17
N ASP A 57 11.72 -9.13 16.88
CA ASP A 57 10.59 -8.33 16.44
C ASP A 57 9.30 -8.95 16.97
N GLU A 58 8.32 -8.12 17.31
CA GLU A 58 7.06 -8.60 17.83
C GLU A 58 6.30 -9.29 16.69
N GLU A 59 6.21 -10.63 16.73
CA GLU A 59 5.53 -11.44 15.71
C GLU A 59 4.13 -10.91 15.36
N VAL A 60 3.43 -10.39 16.38
CA VAL A 60 2.11 -9.77 16.24
C VAL A 60 2.17 -8.54 15.33
N GLY A 61 3.15 -7.65 15.53
CA GLY A 61 3.34 -6.44 14.71
C GLY A 61 3.63 -6.78 13.24
N VAL A 62 4.56 -7.72 13.00
CA VAL A 62 4.92 -8.18 11.66
C VAL A 62 3.71 -8.80 10.94
N ASN A 63 2.95 -9.66 11.62
CA ASN A 63 1.77 -10.30 11.04
C ASN A 63 0.65 -9.28 10.71
N VAL A 64 0.49 -8.24 11.54
CA VAL A 64 -0.44 -7.14 11.24
C VAL A 64 -0.02 -6.39 9.98
N ILE A 65 1.26 -6.06 9.82
CA ILE A 65 1.79 -5.40 8.62
C ILE A 65 1.52 -6.27 7.38
N ILE A 66 1.86 -7.56 7.44
CA ILE A 66 1.63 -8.50 6.33
C ILE A 66 0.15 -8.56 5.93
N LYS A 67 -0.75 -8.63 6.92
CA LYS A 67 -2.20 -8.66 6.66
C LYS A 67 -2.68 -7.39 5.96
N ARG A 68 -2.23 -6.21 6.39
CA ARG A 68 -2.60 -4.94 5.76
C ARG A 68 -2.05 -4.79 4.34
N VAL A 69 -0.83 -5.25 4.09
CA VAL A 69 -0.26 -5.27 2.73
C VAL A 69 -1.08 -6.18 1.81
N LYS A 70 -1.54 -7.34 2.29
CA LYS A 70 -2.44 -8.21 1.52
C LYS A 70 -3.76 -7.53 1.16
N GLU A 71 -4.36 -6.77 2.08
CA GLU A 71 -5.58 -5.99 1.82
C GLU A 71 -5.36 -4.94 0.71
N ILE A 72 -4.19 -4.30 0.65
CA ILE A 72 -3.84 -3.34 -0.40
C ILE A 72 -3.73 -4.04 -1.76
N ILE A 73 -3.05 -5.19 -1.79
CA ILE A 73 -2.87 -5.98 -3.02
C ILE A 73 -4.23 -6.40 -3.58
N GLU A 74 -5.13 -6.92 -2.73
CA GLU A 74 -6.46 -7.36 -3.16
C GLU A 74 -7.29 -6.22 -3.77
N VAL A 75 -7.22 -5.02 -3.20
CA VAL A 75 -7.90 -3.83 -3.76
C VAL A 75 -7.29 -3.41 -5.10
N ALA A 76 -5.95 -3.44 -5.21
CA ALA A 76 -5.24 -3.09 -6.43
C ALA A 76 -5.57 -4.06 -7.58
N GLU A 77 -5.58 -5.37 -7.32
CA GLU A 77 -5.90 -6.39 -8.31
C GLU A 77 -7.33 -6.26 -8.84
N LYS A 78 -8.31 -5.97 -7.95
CA LYS A 78 -9.69 -5.68 -8.36
C LYS A 78 -9.83 -4.42 -9.21
N SER A 79 -8.85 -3.51 -9.11
CA SER A 79 -8.77 -2.29 -9.94
C SER A 79 -8.09 -2.54 -11.29
N GLY A 80 -7.67 -3.77 -11.58
CA GLY A 80 -6.95 -4.13 -12.80
C GLY A 80 -5.43 -3.92 -12.71
N VAL A 81 -4.90 -3.52 -11.55
CA VAL A 81 -3.46 -3.38 -11.31
C VAL A 81 -2.90 -4.75 -10.95
N LYS A 82 -2.06 -5.32 -11.83
CA LYS A 82 -1.38 -6.59 -11.55
C LYS A 82 -0.19 -6.35 -10.62
N ILE A 83 -0.20 -7.01 -9.46
CA ILE A 83 0.95 -7.07 -8.56
C ILE A 83 1.65 -8.41 -8.80
N SER A 84 2.93 -8.38 -9.15
CA SER A 84 3.73 -9.60 -9.32
C SER A 84 4.57 -9.88 -8.07
N THR A 85 4.91 -11.14 -7.85
CA THR A 85 5.87 -11.54 -6.81
C THR A 85 7.24 -10.93 -7.10
N GLY A 86 7.82 -10.25 -6.10
CA GLY A 86 9.22 -9.84 -6.13
C GLY A 86 10.16 -10.99 -5.79
N ASN A 87 11.47 -10.78 -5.98
CA ASN A 87 12.49 -11.71 -5.49
C ASN A 87 12.57 -11.64 -3.97
N ALA A 88 12.78 -12.77 -3.29
CA ALA A 88 12.97 -12.77 -1.85
C ALA A 88 14.20 -11.91 -1.46
N GLY A 89 14.10 -11.23 -0.31
CA GLY A 89 15.22 -10.52 0.29
C GLY A 89 16.30 -11.49 0.79
N VAL A 90 17.53 -10.99 0.92
CA VAL A 90 18.64 -11.73 1.54
C VAL A 90 18.55 -11.59 3.06
N ASP A 91 18.87 -12.66 3.79
CA ASP A 91 18.97 -12.60 5.25
C ASP A 91 19.97 -11.53 5.69
N VAL A 92 19.57 -10.70 6.65
CA VAL A 92 20.45 -9.71 7.26
C VAL A 92 21.33 -10.43 8.29
N ALA A 93 22.55 -10.79 7.90
CA ALA A 93 23.55 -11.34 8.81
C ALA A 93 23.95 -10.29 9.86
N SER A 94 24.07 -10.68 11.14
CA SER A 94 24.50 -9.77 12.20
C SER A 94 25.91 -9.23 11.89
N GLY A 95 25.98 -7.93 11.59
CA GLY A 95 27.25 -7.22 11.37
C GLY A 95 27.65 -6.94 9.92
N GLY A 96 26.83 -7.29 8.92
CA GLY A 96 27.09 -6.91 7.53
C GLY A 96 25.85 -6.31 6.88
N SER A 97 25.77 -5.00 6.76
CA SER A 97 24.75 -4.35 5.93
C SER A 97 25.00 -4.71 4.46
N PRO A 98 24.15 -5.50 3.76
CA PRO A 98 24.32 -5.68 2.33
C PRO A 98 23.75 -4.47 1.54
N TRP A 99 23.25 -3.45 2.24
CA TRP A 99 22.75 -2.21 1.65
C TRP A 99 23.75 -1.06 1.84
N CYS A 100 24.88 -1.16 1.14
CA CYS A 100 25.42 0.05 0.53
C CYS A 100 24.79 0.16 -0.86
N CYS A 101 23.67 0.90 -0.95
CA CYS A 101 23.41 1.62 -2.19
C CYS A 101 24.52 2.67 -2.29
N THR A 102 25.63 2.34 -2.93
CA THR A 102 26.62 3.34 -3.33
C THR A 102 25.95 4.23 -4.37
N CYS A 103 25.25 5.26 -3.89
CA CYS A 103 24.91 6.39 -4.72
C CYS A 103 26.23 7.09 -5.05
N TYR A 104 26.75 6.84 -6.26
CA TYR A 104 27.78 7.67 -6.86
C TYR A 104 27.22 9.09 -6.96
N TYR A 105 27.83 10.02 -6.23
CA TYR A 105 27.84 11.45 -6.53
C TYR A 105 29.29 11.85 -6.84
#